data_AF-A0AA41BF83-F1
#
_entry.id   AF-A0AA41BF83-F1
#
_cell.length_a   1.000
_cell.length_b   1.000
_cell.length_c   1.000
_cell.angle_alpha   90.00
_cell.angle_beta   90.00
_cell.angle_gamma   90.00
#
_symmetry.space_group_name_H-M   'P 1'
#
loop_
_entity.id
_entity.type
_entity.pdbx_description
1 polymer ?
#
loop_
_entity_poly.entity_id
_entity_poly.type
_entity_poly.pdbx_seq_one_letter_code
_entity_poly.pdbx_strand_id
1 'polypeptide(L)'
;MSISDVARKRSNQAGTATQGRTAIQEKWLNSAASDPQYAEQFASDMVNIPSTIWYDIRDQLAPGRGGEPLNKLSSGRIIDEAFKERFSKEAAVIDAQRKAIYDSEKAKGTPADQILAKLFDHTNSQSEDYLEASGWLAPAG
;
A
#
# COMPACT_ATOMS: atom_id res chain seq x y z
N MET A 1 -12.80 -22.92 16.38
CA MET A 1 -12.44 -22.36 15.07
C MET A 1 -11.37 -21.31 15.32
N SER A 2 -10.12 -21.63 14.98
CA SER A 2 -8.96 -20.77 15.24
C SER A 2 -8.77 -19.81 14.07
N ILE A 3 -8.52 -18.54 14.37
CA ILE A 3 -8.21 -17.44 13.43
C ILE A 3 -7.08 -17.83 12.45
N SER A 4 -6.25 -18.82 12.83
CA SER A 4 -5.13 -19.36 12.05
C SER A 4 -5.52 -19.94 10.68
N ASP A 5 -6.69 -20.55 10.53
CA ASP A 5 -7.02 -21.25 9.28
C ASP A 5 -7.57 -20.32 8.20
N VAL A 6 -8.24 -19.23 8.61
CA VAL A 6 -8.72 -18.18 7.69
C VAL A 6 -7.55 -17.33 7.20
N ALA A 7 -6.61 -16.97 8.10
CA ALA A 7 -5.38 -16.26 7.73
C ALA A 7 -4.52 -17.08 6.76
N ARG A 8 -4.37 -18.38 7.01
CA ARG A 8 -3.61 -19.30 6.16
C ARG A 8 -4.28 -19.53 4.79
N LYS A 9 -5.61 -19.53 4.72
CA LYS A 9 -6.33 -19.69 3.43
C LYS A 9 -6.25 -18.42 2.57
N ARG A 10 -6.05 -17.24 3.17
CA ARG A 10 -5.81 -15.97 2.45
C ARG A 10 -4.40 -15.88 1.85
N SER A 11 -3.39 -16.57 2.38
CA SER A 11 -2.00 -16.46 1.91
C SER A 11 -1.63 -17.32 0.70
N ASN A 12 -2.53 -18.20 0.22
CA ASN A 12 -2.16 -19.24 -0.77
C ASN A 12 -2.35 -18.85 -2.25
N GLN A 13 -2.52 -17.56 -2.58
CA GLN A 13 -2.34 -17.08 -3.95
C GLN A 13 -0.91 -16.52 -4.11
N ALA A 14 0.06 -17.44 -4.16
CA ALA A 14 1.47 -17.11 -4.41
C ALA A 14 1.69 -16.76 -5.89
N GLY A 15 1.41 -15.51 -6.26
CA GLY A 15 2.30 -14.77 -7.15
C GLY A 15 3.51 -14.28 -6.33
N THR A 16 4.65 -14.01 -6.97
CA THR A 16 5.87 -13.52 -6.31
C THR A 16 5.65 -12.14 -5.70
N ALA A 17 5.05 -12.07 -4.52
CA ALA A 17 4.91 -10.83 -3.79
C ALA A 17 6.30 -10.34 -3.39
N THR A 18 6.60 -9.06 -3.67
CA THR A 18 7.84 -8.41 -3.25
C THR A 18 8.01 -8.45 -1.74
N GLN A 19 6.89 -8.34 -1.01
CA GLN A 19 6.84 -8.54 0.42
C GLN A 19 5.55 -9.24 0.87
N GLY A 20 5.56 -9.87 2.04
CA GLY A 20 4.35 -10.32 2.71
C GLY A 20 3.58 -9.15 3.34
N ARG A 21 2.39 -9.44 3.88
CA ARG A 21 1.67 -8.45 4.68
C ARG A 21 2.47 -8.07 5.92
N THR A 22 2.57 -6.77 6.19
CA THR A 22 3.26 -6.26 7.37
C THR A 22 2.41 -6.45 8.63
N ALA A 23 3.05 -6.39 9.81
CA ALA A 23 2.33 -6.52 11.08
C ALA A 23 1.24 -5.44 11.27
N ILE A 24 1.44 -4.24 10.72
CA ILE A 24 0.44 -3.17 10.79
C ILE A 24 -0.74 -3.44 9.83
N GLN A 25 -0.47 -3.98 8.64
CA GLN A 25 -1.52 -4.40 7.70
C GLN A 25 -2.38 -5.51 8.28
N GLU A 26 -1.79 -6.51 8.95
CA GLU A 26 -2.55 -7.57 9.63
C GLU A 26 -3.40 -7.01 10.79
N LYS A 27 -2.90 -6.02 11.53
CA LYS A 27 -3.69 -5.31 12.55
C LYS A 27 -4.88 -4.59 11.92
N TRP A 28 -4.68 -3.87 10.82
CA TRP A 28 -5.77 -3.20 10.10
C TRP A 28 -6.81 -4.19 9.56
N LEU A 29 -6.39 -5.34 9.03
CA LEU A 29 -7.31 -6.39 8.59
C LEU A 29 -8.13 -6.97 9.74
N ASN A 30 -7.52 -7.15 10.93
CA ASN A 30 -8.26 -7.59 12.11
C ASN A 30 -9.31 -6.55 12.55
N SER A 31 -8.96 -5.26 12.53
CA SER A 31 -9.92 -4.18 12.79
C SER A 31 -11.04 -4.15 11.75
N ALA A 32 -10.71 -4.27 10.46
CA ALA A 32 -11.68 -4.33 9.36
C ALA A 32 -12.63 -5.54 9.47
N ALA A 33 -12.14 -6.70 9.93
CA ALA A 33 -12.99 -7.86 10.16
C ALA A 33 -14.02 -7.64 11.29
N SER A 34 -13.72 -6.76 12.25
CA SER A 34 -14.63 -6.43 13.36
C SER A 34 -15.56 -5.23 13.09
N ASP A 35 -15.22 -4.38 12.11
CA ASP A 35 -15.98 -3.18 11.76
C ASP A 35 -16.16 -3.07 10.23
N PRO A 36 -17.34 -3.47 9.72
CA PRO A 36 -17.64 -3.41 8.28
C PRO A 36 -17.63 -1.98 7.70
N GLN A 37 -17.93 -0.95 8.49
CA GLN A 37 -17.90 0.44 8.00
C GLN A 37 -16.46 0.90 7.80
N TYR A 38 -15.60 0.61 8.77
CA TYR A 38 -14.16 0.84 8.64
C TYR A 38 -13.57 0.07 7.46
N ALA A 39 -13.95 -1.21 7.27
CA ALA A 39 -13.49 -2.01 6.15
C ALA A 39 -13.87 -1.41 4.78
N GLU A 40 -15.13 -0.97 4.64
CA GLU A 40 -15.61 -0.36 3.40
C GLU A 40 -14.93 0.98 3.12
N GLN A 41 -14.82 1.84 4.14
CA GLN A 41 -14.15 3.13 4.02
C GLN A 41 -12.69 2.94 3.60
N PHE A 42 -11.97 2.02 4.25
CA PHE A 42 -10.56 1.82 3.94
C PHE A 42 -10.35 1.18 2.56
N ALA A 43 -11.17 0.19 2.18
CA ALA A 43 -11.10 -0.38 0.83
C ALA A 43 -11.40 0.66 -0.25
N SER A 44 -12.38 1.54 -0.01
CA SER A 44 -12.71 2.68 -0.89
C SER A 44 -11.56 3.69 -0.98
N ASP A 45 -10.98 4.08 0.16
CA ASP A 45 -9.87 5.03 0.20
C ASP A 45 -8.64 4.50 -0.56
N MET A 46 -8.33 3.21 -0.43
CA MET A 46 -7.22 2.58 -1.17
C MET A 46 -7.35 2.65 -2.68
N VAL A 47 -8.56 2.76 -3.24
CA VAL A 47 -8.78 2.81 -4.69
C VAL A 47 -9.10 4.21 -5.22
N ASN A 48 -9.46 5.14 -4.33
CA ASN A 48 -9.82 6.50 -4.69
C ASN A 48 -8.73 7.53 -4.36
N ILE A 49 -7.80 7.22 -3.44
CA ILE A 49 -6.63 8.05 -3.16
C ILE A 49 -5.48 7.61 -4.08
N PRO A 50 -5.02 8.49 -5.00
CA PRO A 50 -3.91 8.16 -5.89
C PRO A 50 -2.62 7.87 -5.11
N SER A 51 -1.82 6.94 -5.61
CA SER A 51 -0.50 6.70 -5.05
C SER A 51 0.42 7.89 -5.27
N THR A 52 1.14 8.26 -4.23
CA THR A 52 2.07 9.40 -4.21
C THR A 52 3.39 9.02 -3.57
N ILE A 53 4.42 9.80 -3.86
CA ILE A 53 5.73 9.67 -3.21
C ILE A 53 5.64 10.26 -1.80
N TRP A 54 5.98 9.45 -0.79
CA TRP A 54 6.12 9.84 0.60
C TRP A 54 7.54 10.33 0.86
N TYR A 55 7.74 11.62 0.61
CA TYR A 55 9.02 12.27 0.85
C TYR A 55 9.34 12.37 2.35
N ASP A 56 10.61 12.21 2.68
CA ASP A 56 11.16 12.62 3.97
C ASP A 56 11.30 14.15 4.01
N ILE A 57 10.44 14.78 4.80
CA ILE A 57 10.38 16.23 4.98
C ILE A 57 11.23 16.75 6.15
N ARG A 58 11.97 15.88 6.86
CA ARG A 58 12.67 16.26 8.10
C ARG A 58 13.68 17.39 7.89
N ASP A 59 14.35 17.42 6.74
CA ASP A 59 15.30 18.49 6.44
C ASP A 59 14.59 19.82 6.18
N GLN A 60 13.44 19.80 5.51
CA GLN A 60 12.65 20.98 5.20
C GLN A 60 12.04 21.62 6.46
N LEU A 61 11.77 20.79 7.48
CA LEU A 61 11.24 21.24 8.77
C LEU A 61 12.32 21.74 9.73
N ALA A 62 13.61 21.47 9.48
CA ALA A 62 14.68 21.85 10.39
C ALA A 62 14.95 23.37 10.36
N PRO A 63 15.24 24.01 11.52
CA PRO A 63 15.55 25.43 11.57
C PRO A 63 16.67 25.82 10.61
N GLY A 64 16.42 26.81 9.76
CA GLY A 64 17.40 27.31 8.78
C GLY A 64 17.56 26.45 7.51
N ARG A 65 16.76 25.39 7.32
CA ARG A 65 16.85 24.47 6.17
C ARG A 65 15.64 24.51 5.23
N GLY A 66 14.80 25.55 5.31
CA GLY A 66 13.57 25.73 4.51
C GLY A 66 13.76 25.90 2.99
N GLY A 67 14.92 25.55 2.43
CA GLY A 67 15.20 25.57 0.99
C GLY A 67 15.82 24.28 0.46
N GLU A 68 15.98 23.25 1.30
CA GLU A 68 16.56 21.97 0.86
C GLU A 68 15.62 21.23 -0.12
N PRO A 69 16.14 20.68 -1.22
CA PRO A 69 15.32 19.98 -2.22
C PRO A 69 14.47 18.86 -1.62
N LEU A 70 13.19 18.80 -2.00
CA LEU A 70 12.31 17.71 -1.63
C LEU A 70 12.52 16.53 -2.59
N ASN A 71 13.53 15.71 -2.28
CA ASN A 71 13.95 14.62 -3.14
C ASN A 71 14.48 13.40 -2.37
N LYS A 72 14.12 13.26 -1.11
CA LYS A 72 14.59 12.18 -0.25
C LYS A 72 13.41 11.32 0.22
N LEU A 73 13.58 10.01 0.23
CA LEU A 73 12.61 9.06 0.80
C LEU A 73 12.93 8.80 2.27
N SER A 74 11.99 8.22 3.02
CA SER A 74 12.16 7.87 4.44
C SER A 74 13.32 6.90 4.70
N SER A 75 13.66 6.06 3.71
CA SER A 75 14.84 5.19 3.69
C SER A 75 16.18 5.94 3.64
N GLY A 76 16.16 7.23 3.30
CA GLY A 76 17.34 8.03 3.05
C GLY A 76 17.77 8.06 1.58
N ARG A 77 17.11 7.28 0.70
CA ARG A 77 17.37 7.32 -0.74
C ARG A 77 17.07 8.71 -1.31
N ILE A 78 18.05 9.28 -1.99
CA ILE A 78 17.87 10.49 -2.81
C ILE A 78 17.34 10.05 -4.19
N ILE A 79 16.26 10.65 -4.64
CA ILE A 79 15.58 10.35 -5.89
C ILE A 79 15.67 11.52 -6.86
N ASP A 80 15.79 11.21 -8.15
CA ASP A 80 15.87 12.18 -9.24
C ASP A 80 14.54 12.28 -10.01
N GLU A 81 14.50 13.15 -11.01
CA GLU A 81 13.31 13.31 -11.86
C GLU A 81 12.99 12.04 -12.67
N ALA A 82 14.01 11.28 -13.07
CA ALA A 82 13.81 10.03 -13.79
C ALA A 82 13.10 8.99 -12.91
N PHE A 83 13.43 8.92 -11.61
CA PHE A 83 12.73 8.10 -10.64
C PHE A 83 11.28 8.55 -10.48
N LYS A 84 11.03 9.85 -10.32
CA LYS A 84 9.67 10.40 -10.17
C LYS A 84 8.80 10.08 -11.38
N GLU A 85 9.34 10.18 -12.59
CA GLU A 85 8.62 9.87 -13.82
C GLU A 85 8.27 8.37 -13.91
N ARG A 86 9.21 7.49 -13.55
CA ARG A 86 8.95 6.04 -13.49
C ARG A 86 7.88 5.70 -12.45
N PHE A 87 8.02 6.25 -11.24
CA PHE A 87 7.04 6.07 -10.17
C PHE A 87 5.65 6.52 -10.62
N SER A 88 5.51 7.71 -11.22
CA SER A 88 4.21 8.23 -11.66
C SER A 88 3.54 7.32 -12.70
N LYS A 89 4.31 6.79 -13.67
CA LYS A 89 3.79 5.85 -14.67
C LYS A 89 3.35 4.53 -14.05
N GLU A 90 4.16 3.98 -13.16
CA GLU A 90 3.87 2.72 -12.47
C GLU A 90 2.66 2.87 -11.53
N ALA A 91 2.62 3.93 -10.73
CA ALA A 91 1.54 4.24 -9.81
C ALA A 91 0.18 4.35 -10.52
N ALA A 92 0.12 5.04 -11.67
CA ALA A 92 -1.13 5.16 -12.43
C ALA A 92 -1.68 3.78 -12.88
N VAL A 93 -0.79 2.85 -13.25
CA VAL A 93 -1.18 1.48 -13.62
C VAL A 93 -1.67 0.71 -12.39
N ILE A 94 -0.95 0.79 -11.26
CA ILE A 94 -1.31 0.12 -10.01
C ILE A 94 -2.65 0.63 -9.47
N ASP A 95 -2.88 1.94 -9.52
CA ASP A 95 -4.13 2.57 -9.07
C ASP A 95 -5.32 2.05 -9.88
N ALA A 96 -5.17 1.99 -11.21
CA ALA A 96 -6.19 1.41 -12.08
C ALA A 96 -6.44 -0.08 -11.79
N GLN A 97 -5.39 -0.86 -11.51
CA GLN A 97 -5.50 -2.27 -11.16
C GLN A 97 -6.19 -2.48 -9.81
N ARG A 98 -5.84 -1.68 -8.78
CA ARG A 98 -6.52 -1.69 -7.47
C ARG A 98 -8.00 -1.38 -7.63
N LYS A 99 -8.35 -0.35 -8.41
CA LYS A 99 -9.74 -0.03 -8.71
C LYS A 99 -10.48 -1.17 -9.41
N ALA A 100 -9.86 -1.79 -10.41
CA ALA A 100 -10.46 -2.94 -11.11
C ALA A 100 -10.70 -4.14 -10.18
N ILE A 101 -9.78 -4.41 -9.25
CA ILE A 101 -9.95 -5.45 -8.21
C ILE A 101 -11.15 -5.11 -7.33
N TYR A 102 -11.21 -3.88 -6.79
CA TYR A 102 -12.31 -3.44 -5.93
C TYR A 102 -13.66 -3.53 -6.64
N ASP A 103 -13.79 -2.95 -7.84
CA ASP A 103 -15.05 -2.92 -8.59
C ASP A 103 -15.53 -4.36 -8.93
N SER A 104 -14.60 -5.23 -9.33
CA SER A 104 -14.88 -6.64 -9.63
C SER A 104 -15.34 -7.43 -8.41
N GLU A 105 -14.68 -7.26 -7.26
CA GLU A 105 -15.03 -7.96 -6.03
C GLU A 105 -16.31 -7.40 -5.39
N LYS A 106 -16.55 -6.09 -5.46
CA LYS A 106 -17.81 -5.48 -5.04
C LYS A 106 -18.99 -6.04 -5.84
N ALA A 107 -18.85 -6.19 -7.16
CA ALA A 107 -19.89 -6.77 -8.02
C ALA A 107 -20.22 -8.24 -7.66
N LYS A 108 -19.27 -8.98 -7.09
CA LYS A 108 -19.47 -10.36 -6.61
C LYS A 108 -20.14 -10.43 -5.23
N GLY A 109 -20.29 -9.29 -4.54
CA GLY A 109 -20.72 -9.27 -3.14
C GLY A 109 -19.65 -9.73 -2.16
N THR A 110 -18.37 -9.64 -2.52
CA THR A 110 -17.26 -9.99 -1.63
C THR A 110 -17.26 -9.06 -0.40
N PRO A 111 -17.13 -9.59 0.83
CA PRO A 111 -17.03 -8.75 2.04
C PRO A 111 -15.87 -7.76 1.98
N ALA A 112 -16.09 -6.52 2.46
CA ALA A 112 -15.12 -5.43 2.34
C ALA A 112 -13.75 -5.73 2.98
N ASP A 113 -13.70 -6.48 4.08
CA ASP A 113 -12.46 -6.91 4.73
C ASP A 113 -11.63 -7.86 3.83
N GLN A 114 -12.31 -8.68 3.03
CA GLN A 114 -11.66 -9.56 2.05
C GLN A 114 -11.21 -8.79 0.81
N ILE A 115 -11.96 -7.75 0.40
CA ILE A 115 -11.52 -6.85 -0.66
C ILE A 115 -10.25 -6.11 -0.21
N LEU A 116 -10.25 -5.54 0.99
CA LEU A 116 -9.09 -4.85 1.56
C LEU A 116 -7.86 -5.76 1.61
N ALA A 117 -8.02 -7.01 2.02
CA ALA A 117 -6.94 -8.00 2.01
C ALA A 117 -6.34 -8.22 0.61
N LYS A 118 -7.18 -8.31 -0.43
CA LYS A 118 -6.72 -8.43 -1.83
C LYS A 118 -6.00 -7.17 -2.31
N LEU A 119 -6.47 -5.99 -1.91
CA LEU A 119 -5.83 -4.72 -2.24
C LEU A 119 -4.44 -4.61 -1.59
N PHE A 120 -4.29 -5.03 -0.33
CA PHE A 120 -2.98 -5.13 0.32
C PHE A 120 -2.05 -6.10 -0.40
N ASP A 121 -2.54 -7.31 -0.72
CA ASP A 121 -1.71 -8.32 -1.41
C ASP A 121 -1.24 -7.83 -2.77
N HIS A 122 -2.14 -7.24 -3.55
CA HIS A 122 -1.79 -6.65 -4.83
C HIS A 122 -0.81 -5.49 -4.67
N THR A 123 -0.98 -4.63 -3.67
CA THR A 123 -0.03 -3.53 -3.43
C THR A 123 1.35 -4.09 -3.05
N ASN A 124 1.40 -5.08 -2.16
CA ASN A 124 2.63 -5.72 -1.70
C ASN A 124 3.34 -6.57 -2.78
N SER A 125 2.68 -6.86 -3.90
CA SER A 125 3.30 -7.53 -5.05
C SER A 125 3.96 -6.57 -6.05
N GLN A 126 3.87 -5.26 -5.84
CA GLN A 126 4.45 -4.26 -6.73
C GLN A 126 5.95 -4.08 -6.49
N SER A 127 6.64 -3.35 -7.37
CA SER A 127 8.10 -3.21 -7.30
C SER A 127 8.57 -2.64 -5.96
N GLU A 128 9.80 -2.98 -5.57
CA GLU A 128 10.42 -2.45 -4.36
C GLU A 128 10.53 -0.91 -4.41
N ASP A 129 10.89 -0.35 -5.58
CA ASP A 129 10.93 1.11 -5.81
C ASP A 129 9.56 1.77 -5.57
N TYR A 130 8.48 1.17 -6.08
CA TYR A 130 7.13 1.66 -5.82
C TYR A 130 6.75 1.55 -4.33
N LEU A 131 7.01 0.40 -3.71
CA LEU A 131 6.69 0.16 -2.30
C LEU A 131 7.46 1.11 -1.39
N GLU A 132 8.74 1.33 -1.66
CA GLU A 132 9.62 2.25 -0.92
C GLU A 132 9.07 3.67 -1.01
N ALA A 133 8.85 4.15 -2.24
CA ALA A 133 8.40 5.52 -2.48
C ALA A 133 6.97 5.77 -1.98
N SER A 134 6.10 4.77 -2.03
CA SER A 134 4.71 4.90 -1.58
C SER A 134 4.51 4.61 -0.07
N GLY A 135 5.59 4.34 0.66
CA GLY A 135 5.54 4.09 2.11
C GLY A 135 4.95 2.74 2.50
N TRP A 136 4.86 1.80 1.55
CA TRP A 136 4.34 0.46 1.77
C TRP A 136 5.43 -0.55 2.11
N LEU A 137 6.69 -0.30 1.73
CA LEU A 137 7.80 -1.22 1.98
C LEU A 137 8.02 -1.41 3.49
N ALA A 138 8.12 -2.66 3.92
CA ALA A 138 8.46 -3.01 5.28
C ALA A 138 9.89 -2.53 5.60
N PRO A 139 10.14 -1.95 6.78
CA PRO A 139 11.50 -1.63 7.19
C PRO A 139 12.34 -2.90 7.25
N ALA A 140 13.59 -2.82 6.78
CA ALA A 140 14.57 -3.88 7.01
C ALA A 140 14.72 -4.08 8.53
N GLY A 141 14.47 -5.30 8.99
CA GLY A 141 14.55 -5.69 10.41
C GLY A 141 15.97 -5.76 10.93
#